data_AF-A0A258BT61-F1
#
_entry.id   AF-A0A258BT61-F1
#
_cell.length_a   1.000
_cell.length_b   1.000
_cell.length_c   1.000
_cell.angle_alpha   90.00
_cell.angle_beta   90.00
_cell.angle_gamma   90.00
#
_symmetry.space_group_name_H-M   'P 1'
#
loop_
_entity.id
_entity.type
_entity.pdbx_description
1 polymer ?
#
loop_
_entity_poly.entity_id
_entity_poly.type
_entity_poly.pdbx_seq_one_letter_code
_entity_poly.pdbx_strand_id
1 'polypeptide(L)'
;ATVMMQPYPAADTRMRITSIVDNGDGKKRVAWSDGHKMEPRVVNSIVVVPDGIVPQPGSVILTEIEYDYKSSFSVVIDTSVTMTDTFYLRPRRVSNIERIRDGGGGAPAFGPSS
;
A
#
# COMPACT_ATOMS: atom_id res chain seq x y z
N ALA A 1 21.97 19.75 -18.82
CA ALA A 1 21.31 18.47 -19.14
C ALA A 1 19.88 18.55 -18.66
N THR A 2 18.90 18.46 -19.56
CA THR A 2 17.49 18.32 -19.17
C THR A 2 17.31 16.89 -18.70
N VAL A 3 17.13 16.71 -17.40
CA VAL A 3 16.75 15.42 -16.84
C VAL A 3 15.30 15.20 -17.28
N MET A 4 15.06 14.23 -18.16
CA MET A 4 13.70 13.87 -18.65
C MET A 4 12.77 13.34 -17.53
N MET A 5 13.26 13.29 -16.29
CA MET A 5 12.58 12.88 -15.07
C MET A 5 12.45 14.05 -14.06
N GLN A 6 12.34 15.30 -14.53
CA GLN A 6 12.13 16.46 -13.65
C GLN A 6 10.64 16.62 -13.28
N PRO A 7 10.35 17.19 -12.10
CA PRO A 7 9.88 16.48 -10.92
C PRO A 7 8.43 15.94 -11.07
N TYR A 8 8.22 14.68 -10.71
CA TYR A 8 6.89 14.11 -10.48
C TYR A 8 6.11 15.04 -9.52
N PRO A 9 4.97 15.64 -9.90
CA PRO A 9 4.10 16.29 -8.95
C PRO A 9 3.52 15.20 -8.04
N ALA A 10 4.25 14.88 -6.96
CA ALA A 10 3.85 13.86 -5.99
C ALA A 10 2.48 14.17 -5.36
N ALA A 11 2.04 15.43 -5.45
CA ALA A 11 0.72 15.86 -5.05
C ALA A 11 -0.40 15.09 -5.75
N ASP A 12 -0.24 14.68 -7.01
CA ASP A 12 -1.29 14.00 -7.79
C ASP A 12 -1.16 12.47 -7.82
N THR A 13 -0.15 11.94 -7.15
CA THR A 13 0.00 10.50 -6.96
C THR A 13 -1.17 9.95 -6.14
N ARG A 14 -1.76 8.85 -6.61
CA ARG A 14 -2.76 8.09 -5.87
C ARG A 14 -2.07 6.91 -5.21
N MET A 15 -2.35 6.66 -3.95
CA MET A 15 -1.73 5.58 -3.19
C MET A 15 -2.74 4.92 -2.26
N ARG A 16 -2.59 3.61 -2.05
CA ARG A 16 -3.30 2.88 -1.02
C ARG A 16 -2.38 1.91 -0.32
N ILE A 17 -2.45 1.90 1.01
CA ILE A 17 -1.74 0.96 1.89
C ILE A 17 -2.78 0.13 2.61
N THR A 18 -2.65 -1.19 2.50
CA THR A 18 -3.60 -2.15 3.05
C THR A 18 -2.88 -3.20 3.86
N SER A 19 -3.30 -3.43 5.10
CA SER A 19 -2.90 -4.64 5.83
C SER A 19 -3.84 -5.78 5.49
N ILE A 20 -3.25 -6.86 4.99
CA ILE A 20 -3.96 -8.11 4.68
C ILE A 20 -3.49 -9.15 5.70
N VAL A 21 -4.44 -9.82 6.34
CA VAL A 21 -4.20 -10.84 7.36
C VAL A 21 -4.86 -12.15 6.93
N ASP A 22 -4.15 -13.25 7.17
CA ASP A 22 -4.69 -14.61 7.13
C ASP A 22 -4.60 -15.20 8.54
N ASN A 23 -5.74 -15.62 9.08
CA ASN A 23 -5.84 -16.16 10.43
C ASN A 23 -5.60 -17.69 10.50
N GLY A 24 -5.10 -18.30 9.41
CA GLY A 24 -4.86 -19.74 9.30
C GLY A 24 -5.92 -20.48 8.49
N ASP A 25 -6.96 -19.79 8.00
CA ASP A 25 -8.05 -20.38 7.20
C ASP A 25 -7.84 -20.27 5.68
N GLY A 26 -6.70 -19.71 5.26
CA GLY A 26 -6.36 -19.49 3.85
C GLY A 26 -7.07 -18.27 3.26
N LYS A 27 -7.84 -17.50 4.06
CA LYS A 27 -8.60 -16.35 3.60
C LYS A 27 -7.86 -15.07 3.94
N LYS A 28 -7.22 -14.52 2.91
CA LYS A 28 -6.52 -13.23 2.89
C LYS A 28 -7.53 -12.08 3.01
N ARG A 29 -7.66 -11.47 4.19
CA ARG A 29 -8.66 -10.43 4.49
C ARG A 29 -8.04 -9.08 4.76
N VAL A 30 -8.72 -8.01 4.37
CA VAL A 30 -8.35 -6.65 4.77
C VAL A 30 -8.58 -6.46 6.27
N ALA A 31 -7.51 -6.26 7.03
CA ALA A 31 -7.59 -5.85 8.43
C ALA A 31 -7.84 -4.33 8.53
N TRP A 32 -7.12 -3.56 7.72
CA TRP A 32 -7.33 -2.12 7.55
C TRP A 32 -6.78 -1.66 6.20
N SER A 33 -7.27 -0.51 5.72
CA SER A 33 -6.78 0.11 4.50
C SER A 33 -6.86 1.63 4.61
N ASP A 34 -5.84 2.30 4.09
CA ASP A 34 -5.77 3.74 3.96
C ASP A 34 -5.43 4.13 2.54
N GLY A 35 -6.14 5.14 2.03
CA GLY A 35 -5.95 5.67 0.70
C GLY A 35 -5.66 7.16 0.72
N HIS A 36 -4.74 7.57 -0.14
CA HIS A 36 -4.49 8.96 -0.50
C HIS A 36 -4.89 9.14 -1.97
N LYS A 37 -5.94 9.93 -2.22
CA LYS A 37 -6.55 10.10 -3.55
C LYS A 37 -6.95 8.77 -4.23
N MET A 38 -7.11 7.71 -3.44
CA MET A 38 -7.54 6.39 -3.85
C MET A 38 -8.48 5.87 -2.76
N GLU A 39 -9.57 5.19 -3.16
CA GLU A 39 -10.49 4.62 -2.18
C GLU A 39 -9.85 3.48 -1.40
N PRO A 40 -9.91 3.48 -0.05
CA PRO A 40 -9.41 2.39 0.77
C PRO A 40 -10.20 1.10 0.49
N ARG A 41 -9.56 -0.05 0.67
CA ARG A 41 -10.24 -1.34 0.58
C ARG A 41 -11.19 -1.53 1.77
N VAL A 42 -12.33 -2.15 1.50
CA VAL A 42 -13.33 -2.46 2.53
C VAL A 42 -12.77 -3.47 3.52
N VAL A 43 -12.86 -3.16 4.81
CA VAL A 43 -12.42 -4.07 5.89
C VAL A 43 -13.17 -5.41 5.80
N ASN A 44 -12.48 -6.51 6.11
CA ASN A 44 -12.94 -7.90 6.02
C ASN A 44 -13.20 -8.44 4.60
N SER A 45 -13.11 -7.60 3.56
CA SER A 45 -13.15 -8.09 2.18
C SER A 45 -11.97 -9.01 1.89
N ILE A 46 -12.20 -10.01 1.04
CA ILE A 46 -11.16 -10.95 0.61
C ILE A 46 -10.37 -10.29 -0.53
N VAL A 47 -9.04 -10.34 -0.42
CA VAL A 47 -8.13 -9.82 -1.46
C VAL A 47 -7.39 -10.98 -2.10
N VAL A 48 -7.43 -11.03 -3.43
CA VAL A 48 -6.59 -11.96 -4.18
C VAL A 48 -5.18 -11.40 -4.20
N VAL A 49 -4.27 -12.09 -3.52
CA VAL A 49 -2.83 -11.85 -3.59
C VAL A 49 -2.14 -13.09 -4.16
N PRO A 50 -0.99 -12.94 -4.84
CA PRO A 50 -0.23 -14.09 -5.33
C PRO A 50 0.07 -15.08 -4.19
N ASP A 51 0.15 -16.36 -4.56
CA ASP A 51 0.42 -17.41 -3.57
C ASP A 51 1.83 -17.30 -2.99
N GLY A 52 1.98 -17.73 -1.74
CA GLY A 52 3.23 -17.64 -1.00
C GLY A 52 3.58 -16.24 -0.47
N ILE A 53 2.80 -15.20 -0.79
CA ILE A 53 3.05 -13.83 -0.31
C ILE A 53 2.56 -13.62 1.13
N VAL A 54 1.36 -14.09 1.44
CA VAL A 54 0.78 -13.99 2.79
C VAL A 54 1.07 -15.30 3.53
N PRO A 55 1.73 -15.25 4.70
CA PRO A 55 1.95 -16.43 5.53
C PRO A 55 0.62 -16.91 6.13
N GLN A 56 0.50 -18.22 6.36
CA GLN A 56 -0.68 -18.82 6.98
C GLN A 56 -0.26 -19.49 8.32
N PRO A 57 -0.56 -18.91 9.50
CA PRO A 57 -1.15 -17.59 9.72
C PRO A 57 -0.12 -16.46 9.58
N GLY A 58 -0.59 -15.23 9.35
CA GLY A 58 0.26 -14.05 9.27
C GLY A 58 -0.36 -12.89 8.49
N SER A 59 0.49 -11.94 8.10
CA SER A 59 0.04 -10.75 7.37
C SER A 59 1.06 -10.26 6.35
N VAL A 60 0.58 -9.41 5.46
CA VAL A 60 1.40 -8.61 4.54
C VAL A 60 0.83 -7.18 4.46
N ILE A 61 1.70 -6.21 4.22
CA ILE A 61 1.32 -4.88 3.79
C ILE A 61 1.33 -4.86 2.27
N LEU A 62 0.17 -4.58 1.67
CA LEU A 62 -0.01 -4.32 0.26
C LEU A 62 0.02 -2.80 0.04
N THR A 63 0.92 -2.33 -0.81
CA THR A 63 0.97 -0.94 -1.26
C THR A 63 0.67 -0.89 -2.75
N GLU A 64 -0.30 -0.07 -3.14
CA GLU A 64 -0.71 0.18 -4.51
C GLU A 64 -0.46 1.66 -4.82
N ILE A 65 0.19 1.96 -5.93
CA ILE A 65 0.51 3.33 -6.36
C ILE A 65 0.06 3.51 -7.80
N GLU A 66 -0.60 4.62 -8.10
CA GLU A 66 -0.96 5.04 -9.45
C GLU A 66 -0.54 6.49 -9.68
N TYR A 67 0.06 6.74 -10.84
CA TYR A 67 0.55 8.06 -11.23
C TYR A 67 0.36 8.30 -12.72
N ASP A 68 -0.22 9.45 -13.09
CA ASP A 68 -0.43 9.82 -14.48
C ASP A 68 0.80 10.57 -15.02
N TYR A 69 1.58 9.90 -15.86
CA TYR A 69 2.75 10.48 -16.52
C TYR A 69 2.35 11.16 -17.83
N LYS A 70 2.67 12.45 -17.96
CA LYS A 70 2.53 13.22 -19.21
C LYS A 70 3.88 13.39 -19.88
N SER A 71 4.04 12.82 -21.08
CA SER A 71 5.26 13.01 -21.86
C SER A 71 5.35 14.43 -22.43
N SER A 72 6.51 15.06 -22.32
CA SER A 72 6.79 16.37 -22.92
C SER A 72 6.99 16.33 -24.44
N PHE A 73 6.91 15.15 -25.08
CA PHE A 73 7.06 14.97 -26.53
C PHE A 73 5.78 15.38 -27.32
N SER A 74 5.06 16.38 -26.83
CA SER A 74 3.68 16.70 -27.19
C SER A 74 3.57 17.94 -28.09
N VAL A 75 4.23 17.92 -29.25
CA VAL A 75 3.86 18.89 -30.31
C VAL A 75 2.69 18.35 -31.15
N VAL A 76 2.41 17.04 -31.11
CA VAL A 76 1.44 16.40 -32.04
C VAL A 76 0.48 15.38 -31.38
N ILE A 77 0.80 14.80 -30.20
CA ILE A 77 0.00 13.71 -29.60
C ILE A 77 -0.09 13.88 -28.07
N ASP A 78 -1.29 13.82 -27.51
CA ASP A 78 -1.51 13.70 -26.05
C ASP A 78 -1.15 12.26 -25.64
N THR A 79 -0.04 12.11 -24.93
CA THR A 79 0.50 10.81 -24.49
C THR A 79 0.55 10.77 -22.97
N SER A 80 -0.61 10.93 -22.35
CA SER A 80 -0.80 10.67 -20.94
C SER A 80 -0.86 9.15 -20.70
N VAL A 81 0.01 8.62 -19.85
CA VAL A 81 0.08 7.18 -19.50
C VAL A 81 -0.02 7.02 -17.98
N THR A 82 -0.97 6.21 -17.51
CA THR A 82 -1.06 5.85 -16.09
C THR A 82 -0.06 4.75 -15.77
N MET A 83 0.93 5.08 -14.94
CA MET A 83 1.88 4.14 -14.37
C MET A 83 1.32 3.57 -13.07
N THR A 84 1.47 2.26 -12.88
CA THR A 84 1.03 1.57 -11.67
C THR A 84 2.15 0.75 -11.06
N ASP A 85 2.17 0.64 -9.74
CA ASP A 85 3.10 -0.20 -9.01
C ASP A 85 2.40 -0.90 -7.83
N THR A 86 2.86 -2.09 -7.47
CA THR A 86 2.30 -2.91 -6.40
C THR A 86 3.39 -3.60 -5.60
N PHE A 87 3.44 -3.31 -4.31
CA PHE A 87 4.44 -3.86 -3.39
C PHE A 87 3.81 -4.69 -2.29
N TYR A 88 4.52 -5.73 -1.88
CA TYR A 88 4.15 -6.60 -0.77
C TYR A 88 5.28 -6.62 0.26
N LEU A 89 5.00 -6.16 1.48
CA LEU A 89 5.96 -6.20 2.58
C LEU A 89 5.47 -7.12 3.69
N ARG A 90 6.25 -8.16 3.99
CA ARG A 90 6.00 -9.05 5.11
C ARG A 90 6.65 -8.50 6.39
N PRO A 91 5.89 -8.32 7.49
CA PRO A 91 6.46 -8.00 8.78
C PRO A 91 7.42 -9.09 9.28
N ARG A 92 8.59 -8.70 9.80
CA ARG A 92 9.64 -9.67 10.21
C ARG A 92 9.49 -10.20 11.63
N ARG A 93 8.90 -9.42 12.54
CA ARG A 93 8.91 -9.69 13.99
C ARG A 93 7.53 -9.84 14.63
N VAL A 94 6.48 -9.55 13.88
CA VAL A 94 5.10 -9.56 14.35
C VAL A 94 4.24 -10.29 13.32
N SER A 95 3.15 -10.89 13.78
CA SER A 95 2.17 -11.56 12.92
C SER A 95 1.38 -10.58 12.07
N ASN A 96 1.10 -9.38 12.60
CA ASN A 96 0.28 -8.34 11.99
C ASN A 96 0.75 -6.94 12.42
N ILE A 97 0.40 -5.95 11.58
CA ILE A 97 0.63 -4.53 11.86
C ILE A 97 -0.71 -3.92 12.27
N GLU A 98 -0.75 -3.37 13.48
CA GLU A 98 -1.90 -2.62 13.95
C GLU A 98 -1.94 -1.22 13.36
N ARG A 99 -3.14 -0.64 13.34
CA ARG A 99 -3.36 0.70 12.83
C ARG A 99 -3.68 1.66 13.96
N ILE A 100 -2.85 2.69 14.10
CA ILE A 100 -2.98 3.72 15.13
C ILE A 100 -3.31 5.05 14.44
N ARG A 101 -4.47 5.64 14.76
CA ARG A 101 -4.93 6.94 14.21
C ARG A 101 -4.74 8.08 15.18
N ASP A 102 -5.02 7.81 16.45
CA ASP A 102 -4.80 8.73 17.55
C ASP A 102 -3.55 8.25 18.29
N GLY A 103 -2.65 9.16 18.65
CA GLY A 103 -1.57 8.85 19.59
C GLY A 103 -2.17 8.53 20.96
N GLY A 104 -2.81 7.36 21.08
CA GLY A 104 -3.46 6.92 22.29
C GLY A 104 -2.42 6.75 23.38
N GLY A 105 -2.69 7.25 24.58
CA GLY A 105 -1.82 7.18 25.76
C GLY A 105 -1.56 5.77 26.31
N GLY A 106 -1.61 4.74 25.46
CA GLY A 106 -1.06 3.41 25.75
C GLY A 106 0.42 3.37 25.37
N ALA A 107 1.17 2.48 26.03
CA ALA A 107 2.59 2.28 25.74
C ALA A 107 2.81 2.09 24.23
N PRO A 108 3.88 2.67 23.64
CA PRO A 108 4.13 2.55 22.22
C PRO A 108 4.21 1.07 21.83
N ALA A 109 3.50 0.69 20.77
CA ALA A 109 3.51 -0.67 20.21
C ALA A 109 4.92 -1.17 19.78
N PHE A 110 5.92 -0.28 19.83
CA PHE A 110 7.33 -0.60 19.65
C PHE A 110 8.13 -0.18 20.89
N GLY A 111 8.24 -1.08 21.85
CA GLY A 111 9.14 -0.99 23.01
C GLY A 111 9.12 -2.32 23.78
N PRO A 112 10.22 -2.73 24.44
CA PRO A 112 10.19 -3.92 25.29
C PRO A 112 9.26 -3.65 26.48
N SER A 113 8.19 -4.43 26.62
CA SER A 113 7.46 -4.51 27.89
C SER A 113 8.32 -5.32 28.87
N SER A 114 8.76 -4.68 29.95
CA SER A 114 9.36 -5.36 31.10
C SER A 114 8.32 -6.14 31.88
#